data_AF-A0A9Q0XNP2-F1
#
_entry.id   AF-A0A9Q0XNP2-F1
#
_cell.length_a   1.000
_cell.length_b   1.000
_cell.length_c   1.000
_cell.angle_alpha   90.00
_cell.angle_beta   90.00
_cell.angle_gamma   90.00
#
_symmetry.space_group_name_H-M   'P 1'
#
loop_
_entity.id
_entity.type
_entity.pdbx_description
1 polymer ?
#
loop_
_entity_poly.entity_id
_entity_poly.type
_entity_poly.pdbx_seq_one_letter_code
_entity_poly.pdbx_strand_id
1 'polypeptide(L)'
;MIISAGFTITKAKMMKLTRGEAIDFHADHQAKPYYNDLLEFLTSGPIIALEILGDDAIHRWKNVLGPANSSVARTEAPDSIRAKFGTDGIRNVAHGPDSFASAARELELFFPSSGGRGPANTAKYTNCTCCIIKPHAIKDGLTGKIIKSILDGGFEISALQMVTLCFLPSFDFSSEGMGT
;
A
#
# COMPACT_ATOMS: atom_id res chain seq x y z
N MET A 1 5.24 -11.78 -6.29
CA MET A 1 5.40 -10.94 -7.50
C MET A 1 6.17 -9.67 -7.19
N ILE A 2 5.73 -8.78 -6.28
CA ILE A 2 6.46 -7.53 -5.95
C ILE A 2 7.91 -7.78 -5.50
N ILE A 3 8.09 -8.51 -4.39
CA ILE A 3 9.42 -8.83 -3.84
C ILE A 3 10.25 -9.63 -4.84
N SER A 4 9.62 -10.62 -5.50
CA SER A 4 10.25 -11.44 -6.54
C SER A 4 10.73 -10.63 -7.77
N ALA A 5 10.11 -9.47 -8.04
CA ALA A 5 10.52 -8.56 -9.10
C ALA A 5 11.65 -7.60 -8.66
N GLY A 6 12.19 -7.79 -7.45
CA GLY A 6 13.33 -7.03 -6.93
C GLY A 6 12.95 -5.72 -6.23
N PHE A 7 11.69 -5.55 -5.85
CA PHE A 7 11.25 -4.39 -5.07
C PHE A 7 11.38 -4.64 -3.56
N THR A 8 11.80 -3.61 -2.84
CA THR A 8 11.69 -3.54 -1.37
C THR A 8 10.44 -2.77 -0.99
N ILE A 9 9.63 -3.29 -0.07
CA ILE A 9 8.49 -2.54 0.48
C ILE A 9 8.98 -1.79 1.72
N THR A 10 8.88 -0.47 1.71
CA THR A 10 9.36 0.42 2.80
C THR A 10 8.23 0.95 3.67
N LYS A 11 7.02 1.09 3.10
CA LYS A 11 5.79 1.43 3.83
C LYS A 11 4.63 0.60 3.31
N ALA A 12 3.70 0.26 4.21
CA ALA A 12 2.45 -0.40 3.88
C ALA A 12 1.37 0.02 4.85
N LYS A 13 0.17 0.33 4.36
CA LYS A 13 -0.99 0.66 5.20
C LYS A 13 -2.30 0.24 4.53
N MET A 14 -3.15 -0.45 5.27
CA MET A 14 -4.54 -0.71 4.89
C MET A 14 -5.42 0.44 5.34
N MET A 15 -6.27 0.95 4.44
CA MET A 15 -7.10 2.12 4.66
C MET A 15 -8.39 2.08 3.86
N LYS A 16 -9.37 2.90 4.25
CA LYS A 16 -10.60 3.10 3.47
C LYS A 16 -10.65 4.55 3.00
N LEU A 17 -10.77 4.75 1.69
CA LEU A 17 -10.88 6.09 1.12
C LEU A 17 -12.29 6.63 1.27
N THR A 18 -12.39 7.88 1.66
CA THR A 18 -13.57 8.70 1.43
C THR A 18 -13.68 9.08 -0.04
N ARG A 19 -14.85 9.55 -0.47
CA ARG A 19 -15.02 10.05 -1.83
C ARG A 19 -14.11 11.25 -2.14
N GLY A 20 -13.89 12.14 -1.16
CA GLY A 20 -12.97 13.27 -1.31
C GLY A 20 -11.54 12.81 -1.56
N GLU A 21 -11.03 11.90 -0.71
CA GLU A 21 -9.67 11.36 -0.87
C GLU A 21 -9.51 10.58 -2.19
N ALA A 22 -10.54 9.86 -2.66
CA ALA A 22 -10.51 9.19 -3.95
C ALA A 22 -10.48 10.18 -5.13
N ILE A 23 -11.16 11.33 -4.99
CA ILE A 23 -11.10 12.42 -5.98
C ILE A 23 -9.70 13.03 -6.00
N ASP A 24 -9.11 13.30 -4.84
CA ASP A 24 -7.76 13.84 -4.74
C ASP A 24 -6.72 12.89 -5.35
N PHE A 25 -6.88 11.59 -5.11
CA PHE A 25 -6.02 10.54 -5.68
C PHE A 25 -6.11 10.46 -7.21
N HIS A 26 -7.30 10.63 -7.79
CA HIS A 26 -7.53 10.53 -9.24
C HIS A 26 -7.87 11.88 -9.92
N ALA A 27 -7.38 13.00 -9.40
CA ALA A 27 -7.71 14.33 -9.91
C ALA A 27 -7.46 14.48 -11.43
N ASP A 28 -6.42 13.83 -11.97
CA ASP A 28 -6.06 13.86 -13.39
C ASP A 28 -7.06 13.12 -14.31
N HIS A 29 -8.00 12.35 -13.74
CA HIS A 29 -8.94 11.50 -14.49
C HIS A 29 -10.38 12.03 -14.53
N GLN A 30 -10.65 13.22 -13.97
CA GLN A 30 -12.02 13.75 -13.81
C GLN A 30 -12.85 13.81 -15.10
N ALA A 31 -12.21 14.03 -16.25
CA ALA A 31 -12.87 14.12 -17.55
C ALA A 31 -13.19 12.75 -18.19
N LYS A 32 -12.80 11.63 -17.57
CA LYS A 32 -13.01 10.30 -18.14
C LYS A 32 -14.46 9.83 -17.89
N PRO A 33 -15.12 9.19 -18.87
CA PRO A 33 -16.52 8.78 -18.75
C PRO A 33 -16.75 7.73 -17.64
N TYR A 34 -15.72 6.94 -17.29
CA TYR A 34 -15.75 5.92 -16.23
C TYR A 34 -15.34 6.46 -14.85
N TYR A 35 -15.11 7.76 -14.70
CA TYR A 35 -14.52 8.34 -13.48
C TYR A 35 -15.38 8.11 -12.24
N ASN A 36 -16.70 8.28 -12.35
CA ASN A 36 -17.60 8.06 -11.21
C ASN A 36 -17.63 6.60 -10.76
N ASP A 37 -17.66 5.65 -11.70
CA ASP A 37 -17.62 4.22 -11.41
C ASP A 37 -16.30 3.83 -10.74
N LEU A 38 -15.19 4.45 -11.15
CA LEU A 38 -13.87 4.27 -10.52
C LEU A 38 -13.88 4.76 -9.07
N LEU A 39 -14.44 5.94 -8.79
CA LEU A 39 -14.54 6.48 -7.44
C LEU A 39 -15.44 5.62 -6.55
N GLU A 40 -16.57 5.15 -7.08
CA GLU A 40 -17.46 4.24 -6.36
C GLU A 40 -16.74 2.92 -6.02
N PHE A 41 -16.02 2.35 -6.97
CA PHE A 41 -15.24 1.14 -6.75
C PHE A 41 -14.18 1.33 -5.66
N LEU A 42 -13.36 2.40 -5.72
CA LEU A 42 -12.29 2.66 -4.75
C LEU A 42 -12.80 2.93 -3.33
N THR A 43 -14.00 3.50 -3.19
CA THR A 43 -14.59 3.82 -1.89
C THR A 43 -15.45 2.69 -1.31
N SER A 44 -15.72 1.65 -2.11
CA SER A 44 -16.56 0.50 -1.71
C SER A 44 -15.92 -0.37 -0.61
N GLY A 45 -14.59 -0.37 -0.49
CA GLY A 45 -13.86 -1.28 0.40
C GLY A 45 -12.49 -0.77 0.85
N PRO A 46 -11.78 -1.55 1.66
CA PRO A 46 -10.41 -1.24 2.05
C PRO A 46 -9.45 -1.39 0.85
N ILE A 47 -8.46 -0.50 0.79
CA ILE A 47 -7.28 -0.61 -0.09
C ILE A 47 -6.02 -0.84 0.74
N ILE A 48 -4.94 -1.28 0.09
CA ILE A 48 -3.60 -1.31 0.67
C ILE A 48 -2.71 -0.39 -0.16
N ALA A 49 -2.21 0.68 0.46
CA ALA A 49 -1.17 1.52 -0.13
C ALA A 49 0.21 0.96 0.24
N LEU A 50 1.14 0.97 -0.72
CA LEU A 50 2.53 0.53 -0.54
C LEU A 50 3.50 1.60 -1.07
N GLU A 51 4.57 1.87 -0.34
CA GLU A 51 5.78 2.50 -0.89
C GLU A 51 6.74 1.37 -1.28
N ILE A 52 7.11 1.31 -2.57
CA ILE A 52 8.03 0.31 -3.11
C ILE A 52 9.30 0.99 -3.66
N LEU A 53 10.45 0.45 -3.27
CA LEU A 53 11.77 0.94 -3.65
C LEU A 53 12.45 -0.05 -4.58
N GLY A 54 13.12 0.48 -5.60
CA GLY A 54 13.99 -0.23 -6.53
C GLY A 54 14.54 0.73 -7.57
N ASP A 55 15.60 0.33 -8.27
CA ASP A 55 16.11 1.13 -9.39
C ASP A 55 15.03 1.26 -10.46
N ASP A 56 14.82 2.47 -11.00
CA ASP A 56 13.79 2.75 -12.00
C ASP A 56 12.38 2.27 -11.58
N ALA A 57 12.02 2.51 -10.31
CA ALA A 57 10.88 1.87 -9.66
C ALA A 57 9.55 2.06 -10.40
N ILE A 58 9.26 3.28 -10.87
CA ILE A 58 7.98 3.61 -11.53
C ILE A 58 7.82 2.78 -12.80
N HIS A 59 8.81 2.82 -13.69
CA HIS A 59 8.73 2.12 -14.96
C HIS A 59 8.73 0.60 -14.78
N ARG A 60 9.59 0.06 -13.91
CA ARG A 60 9.56 -1.37 -13.58
C ARG A 60 8.25 -1.81 -12.94
N TRP A 61 7.65 -0.98 -12.09
CA TRP A 61 6.36 -1.30 -11.49
C TRP A 61 5.26 -1.36 -12.55
N LYS A 62 5.25 -0.42 -13.49
CA LYS A 62 4.33 -0.45 -14.65
C LYS A 62 4.52 -1.71 -15.49
N ASN A 63 5.75 -2.17 -15.69
CA ASN A 63 6.03 -3.42 -16.40
C ASN A 63 5.49 -4.65 -15.63
N VAL A 64 5.64 -4.69 -14.31
CA VAL A 64 5.08 -5.75 -13.45
C VAL A 64 3.54 -5.71 -13.43
N LEU A 65 2.94 -4.52 -13.46
CA LEU A 65 1.50 -4.33 -13.53
C LEU A 65 0.91 -4.81 -14.86
N GLY A 66 1.56 -4.48 -15.97
CA GLY A 66 1.03 -4.67 -17.32
C GLY A 66 -0.01 -3.61 -17.72
N PRO A 67 -0.61 -3.74 -18.93
CA PRO A 67 -1.62 -2.83 -19.46
C PRO A 67 -2.79 -2.57 -18.49
N ALA A 68 -3.32 -1.34 -18.47
CA ALA A 68 -4.36 -0.94 -17.52
C ALA A 68 -5.69 -1.72 -17.67
N ASN A 69 -6.01 -2.14 -18.90
CA ASN A 69 -7.13 -3.03 -19.14
C ASN A 69 -6.67 -4.50 -18.99
N SER A 70 -7.27 -5.22 -18.04
CA SER A 70 -6.89 -6.60 -17.72
C SER A 70 -7.06 -7.57 -18.89
N SER A 71 -8.02 -7.33 -19.79
CA SER A 71 -8.19 -8.14 -21.02
C SER A 71 -7.03 -7.96 -21.99
N VAL A 72 -6.53 -6.73 -22.14
CA VAL A 72 -5.34 -6.44 -22.95
C VAL A 72 -4.09 -6.99 -22.26
N ALA A 73 -4.00 -6.89 -20.94
CA ALA A 73 -2.88 -7.46 -20.18
C ALA A 73 -2.77 -8.97 -20.37
N ARG A 74 -3.89 -9.70 -20.42
CA ARG A 74 -3.89 -11.16 -20.67
C ARG A 74 -3.28 -11.54 -22.01
N THR A 75 -3.38 -10.69 -23.03
CA THR A 75 -2.80 -10.96 -24.35
C THR A 75 -1.37 -10.45 -24.48
N GLU A 76 -1.08 -9.25 -24.00
CA GLU A 76 0.22 -8.59 -24.22
C GLU A 76 1.27 -8.89 -23.14
N ALA A 77 0.82 -9.14 -21.90
CA ALA A 77 1.69 -9.37 -20.75
C ALA A 77 1.06 -10.42 -19.80
N PRO A 78 0.91 -11.68 -20.23
CA PRO A 78 0.14 -12.71 -19.50
C PRO A 78 0.67 -12.99 -18.09
N ASP A 79 1.96 -12.72 -17.86
CA ASP A 79 2.58 -12.90 -16.55
C ASP A 79 2.42 -11.73 -15.57
N SER A 80 1.84 -10.61 -16.03
CA SER A 80 1.63 -9.39 -15.26
C SER A 80 0.58 -9.55 -14.15
N ILE A 81 0.62 -8.66 -13.15
CA ILE A 81 -0.36 -8.66 -12.05
C ILE A 81 -1.78 -8.49 -12.58
N ARG A 82 -2.00 -7.57 -13.54
CA ARG A 82 -3.32 -7.29 -14.11
C ARG A 82 -3.85 -8.46 -14.93
N ALA A 83 -2.98 -9.15 -15.67
CA ALA A 83 -3.36 -10.35 -16.40
C ALA A 83 -3.81 -11.49 -15.47
N LYS A 84 -3.07 -11.71 -14.38
CA LYS A 84 -3.26 -12.83 -13.45
C LYS A 84 -4.46 -12.66 -12.51
N PHE A 85 -4.75 -11.43 -12.08
CA PHE A 85 -5.72 -11.19 -11.00
C PHE A 85 -6.83 -10.20 -11.37
N GLY A 86 -6.74 -9.52 -12.52
CA GLY A 86 -7.69 -8.46 -12.90
C GLY A 86 -8.84 -8.95 -13.76
N THR A 87 -9.98 -8.25 -13.66
CA THR A 87 -11.19 -8.59 -14.44
C THR A 87 -11.37 -7.67 -15.63
N ASP A 88 -11.32 -6.35 -15.42
CA ASP A 88 -11.63 -5.33 -16.42
C ASP A 88 -10.69 -4.10 -16.30
N GLY A 89 -11.09 -2.94 -16.83
CA GLY A 89 -10.30 -1.69 -16.79
C GLY A 89 -10.40 -0.91 -15.46
N ILE A 90 -11.47 -1.12 -14.68
CA ILE A 90 -11.67 -0.50 -13.35
C ILE A 90 -11.16 -1.46 -12.27
N ARG A 91 -11.57 -2.73 -12.35
CA ARG A 91 -11.17 -3.82 -11.45
C ARG A 91 -9.88 -4.47 -11.95
N ASN A 92 -8.83 -3.67 -12.01
CA ASN A 92 -7.52 -4.04 -12.54
C ASN A 92 -6.46 -4.26 -11.44
N VAL A 93 -6.89 -4.63 -10.22
CA VAL A 93 -6.03 -5.10 -9.12
C VAL A 93 -5.18 -4.04 -8.43
N ALA A 94 -4.40 -3.27 -9.17
CA ALA A 94 -3.38 -2.39 -8.63
C ALA A 94 -3.10 -1.17 -9.52
N HIS A 95 -2.73 -0.08 -8.83
CA HIS A 95 -2.35 1.20 -9.42
C HIS A 95 -0.83 1.38 -9.43
N GLY A 96 -0.35 2.22 -10.35
CA GLY A 96 1.03 2.69 -10.36
C GLY A 96 1.09 4.09 -10.98
N PRO A 97 1.86 5.02 -10.40
CA PRO A 97 1.95 6.39 -10.86
C PRO A 97 2.51 6.46 -12.29
N ASP A 98 2.10 7.48 -13.04
CA ASP A 98 2.59 7.73 -14.40
C ASP A 98 3.86 8.61 -14.43
N SER A 99 4.19 9.29 -13.34
CA SER A 99 5.33 10.20 -13.24
C SER A 99 5.88 10.28 -11.82
N PHE A 100 7.09 10.84 -11.66
CA PHE A 100 7.63 11.17 -10.33
C PHE A 100 6.75 12.17 -9.57
N ALA A 101 6.16 13.13 -10.28
CA ALA A 101 5.28 14.12 -9.67
C ALA A 101 3.99 13.49 -9.12
N SER A 102 3.37 12.56 -9.87
CA SER A 102 2.20 11.82 -9.37
C SER A 102 2.60 10.90 -8.23
N ALA A 103 3.73 10.18 -8.34
CA ALA A 103 4.24 9.33 -7.26
C ALA A 103 4.42 10.10 -5.94
N ALA A 104 5.02 11.30 -6.00
CA ALA A 104 5.22 12.15 -4.82
C ALA A 104 3.89 12.60 -4.18
N ARG A 105 2.90 13.01 -5.00
CA ARG A 105 1.57 13.40 -4.51
C ARG A 105 0.84 12.22 -3.86
N GLU A 106 0.85 11.06 -4.51
CA GLU A 106 0.22 9.83 -4.03
C GLU A 106 0.86 9.37 -2.70
N LEU A 107 2.20 9.43 -2.60
CA LEU A 107 2.91 9.08 -1.37
C LEU A 107 2.59 10.05 -0.22
N GLU A 108 2.50 11.36 -0.47
CA GLU A 108 2.13 12.33 0.56
C GLU A 108 0.67 12.16 1.01
N LEU A 109 -0.24 11.80 0.08
CA LEU A 109 -1.62 11.47 0.42
C LEU A 109 -1.72 10.26 1.36
N PHE A 110 -1.03 9.16 1.04
CA PHE A 110 -1.14 7.91 1.80
C PHE A 110 -0.21 7.81 3.02
N PHE A 111 0.95 8.47 2.96
CA PHE A 111 2.01 8.43 3.96
C PHE A 111 2.55 9.85 4.26
N PRO A 112 1.69 10.76 4.77
CA PRO A 112 2.04 12.17 4.96
C PRO A 112 3.30 12.33 5.82
N SER A 113 4.22 13.16 5.35
CA SER A 113 5.51 13.41 6.00
C SER A 113 5.42 14.42 7.15
N SER A 114 4.39 15.27 7.14
CA SER A 114 4.22 16.43 8.02
C SER A 114 3.33 16.19 9.25
N GLY A 115 3.09 14.93 9.61
CA GLY A 115 2.22 14.58 10.75
C GLY A 115 0.71 14.72 10.48
N GLY A 116 0.33 15.01 9.23
CA GLY A 116 -1.05 14.95 8.78
C GLY A 116 -1.66 13.54 8.94
N ARG A 117 -2.99 13.45 9.00
CA ARG A 117 -3.69 12.16 8.97
C ARG A 117 -4.03 11.83 7.53
N GLY A 118 -3.32 10.87 6.94
CA GLY A 118 -3.76 10.23 5.70
C GLY A 118 -5.05 9.42 5.95
N PRO A 119 -5.57 8.71 4.92
CA PRO A 119 -6.85 8.04 5.03
C PRO A 119 -6.97 7.09 6.22
N ALA A 120 -8.21 6.98 6.71
CA ALA A 120 -8.52 6.24 7.93
C ALA A 120 -8.13 4.77 7.81
N ASN A 121 -7.53 4.22 8.88
CA ASN A 121 -7.30 2.78 8.96
C ASN A 121 -8.63 2.03 9.11
N THR A 122 -8.60 0.73 8.84
CA THR A 122 -9.79 -0.12 8.79
C THR A 122 -9.99 -1.00 10.03
N ALA A 123 -9.23 -0.75 11.11
CA ALA A 123 -9.23 -1.60 12.31
C ALA A 123 -10.61 -1.61 12.99
N LYS A 124 -11.07 -2.80 13.40
CA LYS A 124 -12.41 -3.01 13.99
C LYS A 124 -12.45 -2.84 15.51
N TYR A 125 -11.32 -3.11 16.20
CA TYR A 125 -11.17 -3.05 17.67
C TYR A 125 -12.18 -3.90 18.47
N THR A 126 -12.90 -4.82 17.82
CA THR A 126 -13.85 -5.75 18.42
C THR A 126 -13.57 -7.15 17.91
N ASN A 127 -13.49 -8.12 18.83
CA ASN A 127 -13.18 -9.53 18.52
C ASN A 127 -11.94 -9.72 17.61
N CYS A 128 -10.88 -8.94 17.84
CA CYS A 128 -9.66 -8.98 17.05
C CYS A 128 -8.42 -9.10 17.95
N THR A 129 -7.33 -9.62 17.39
CA THR A 129 -6.01 -9.67 18.04
C THR A 129 -4.96 -8.92 17.22
N CYS A 130 -3.78 -8.72 17.80
CA CYS A 130 -2.63 -8.12 17.12
C CYS A 130 -1.60 -9.22 16.80
N CYS A 131 -1.08 -9.23 15.57
CA CYS A 131 0.06 -10.05 15.18
C CYS A 131 1.18 -9.17 14.62
N ILE A 132 2.43 -9.55 14.88
CA ILE A 132 3.62 -8.81 14.43
C ILE A 132 4.46 -9.71 13.54
N ILE A 133 4.63 -9.32 12.28
CA ILE A 133 5.65 -9.92 11.41
C ILE A 133 6.99 -9.28 11.75
N LYS A 134 7.91 -10.07 12.29
CA LYS A 134 9.20 -9.59 12.79
C LYS A 134 10.14 -9.19 11.63
N PRO A 135 11.13 -8.31 11.87
CA PRO A 135 12.03 -7.80 10.84
C PRO A 135 12.75 -8.87 10.00
N HIS A 136 13.15 -10.00 10.60
CA HIS A 136 13.81 -11.09 9.86
C HIS A 136 12.91 -11.68 8.77
N ALA A 137 11.63 -11.92 9.07
CA ALA A 137 10.68 -12.46 8.10
C ALA A 137 10.38 -11.47 6.97
N ILE A 138 10.42 -10.17 7.26
CA ILE A 138 10.30 -9.12 6.24
C ILE A 138 11.53 -9.14 5.32
N LYS A 139 12.74 -9.17 5.90
CA LYS A 139 14.02 -9.23 5.18
C LYS A 139 14.13 -10.47 4.29
N ASP A 140 13.63 -11.60 4.75
CA ASP A 140 13.63 -12.88 4.02
C ASP A 140 12.51 -12.95 2.96
N GLY A 141 11.73 -11.88 2.77
CA GLY A 141 10.66 -11.81 1.78
C GLY A 141 9.45 -12.70 2.10
N LEU A 142 9.28 -13.10 3.36
CA LEU A 142 8.23 -14.02 3.80
C LEU A 142 6.88 -13.33 4.06
N THR A 143 6.83 -11.99 4.11
CA THR A 143 5.62 -11.22 4.42
C THR A 143 4.39 -11.67 3.65
N GLY A 144 4.49 -11.81 2.33
CA GLY A 144 3.36 -12.24 1.49
C GLY A 144 2.90 -13.68 1.78
N LYS A 145 3.85 -14.57 2.10
CA LYS A 145 3.54 -15.97 2.46
C LYS A 145 2.83 -16.02 3.80
N ILE A 146 3.30 -15.26 4.79
CA ILE A 146 2.68 -15.19 6.13
C ILE A 146 1.27 -14.63 6.05
N ILE A 147 1.06 -13.53 5.32
CA ILE A 147 -0.27 -12.94 5.09
C ILE A 147 -1.20 -13.98 4.45
N LYS A 148 -0.72 -14.67 3.41
CA LYS A 148 -1.49 -15.74 2.78
C LYS A 148 -1.85 -16.85 3.76
N SER A 149 -0.91 -17.33 4.58
CA SER A 149 -1.17 -18.37 5.57
C SER A 149 -2.20 -17.95 6.63
N ILE A 150 -2.22 -16.68 7.04
CA ILE A 150 -3.23 -16.15 7.96
C ILE A 150 -4.63 -16.24 7.31
N LEU A 151 -4.75 -15.78 6.05
CA LEU A 151 -6.01 -15.81 5.30
C LEU A 151 -6.48 -17.25 5.03
N ASP A 152 -5.57 -18.13 4.62
CA ASP A 152 -5.86 -19.55 4.38
C ASP A 152 -6.30 -20.29 5.67
N GLY A 153 -5.87 -19.80 6.84
CA GLY A 153 -6.30 -20.27 8.15
C GLY A 153 -7.70 -19.81 8.57
N GLY A 154 -8.41 -19.06 7.72
CA GLY A 154 -9.76 -18.56 7.98
C GLY A 154 -9.83 -17.26 8.79
N PHE A 155 -8.69 -16.59 9.02
CA PHE A 155 -8.67 -15.28 9.66
C PHE A 155 -8.91 -14.16 8.66
N GLU A 156 -9.58 -13.10 9.10
CA GLU A 156 -9.68 -11.84 8.37
C GLU A 156 -8.62 -10.86 8.87
N ILE A 157 -7.95 -10.16 7.93
CA ILE A 157 -7.05 -9.05 8.26
C ILE A 157 -7.86 -7.76 8.20
N SER A 158 -8.33 -7.28 9.36
CA SER A 158 -9.11 -6.05 9.42
C SER A 158 -8.29 -4.78 9.24
N ALA A 159 -6.98 -4.82 9.53
CA ALA A 159 -6.06 -3.69 9.35
C ALA A 159 -4.63 -4.22 9.20
N LEU A 160 -3.79 -3.46 8.48
CA LEU A 160 -2.38 -3.75 8.29
C LEU A 160 -1.60 -2.44 8.30
N GLN A 161 -0.47 -2.43 8.99
CA GLN A 161 0.49 -1.33 8.92
C GLN A 161 1.91 -1.85 9.07
N MET A 162 2.80 -1.43 8.18
CA MET A 162 4.24 -1.61 8.32
C MET A 162 4.83 -0.38 9.01
N VAL A 163 5.57 -0.60 10.09
CA VAL A 163 6.23 0.44 10.87
C VAL A 163 7.70 0.09 11.07
N THR A 164 8.57 1.08 10.95
CA THR A 164 9.97 0.96 11.36
C THR A 164 10.05 1.50 12.78
N LEU A 165 10.37 0.63 13.74
CA LEU A 165 10.63 1.04 15.11
C LEU A 165 12.05 1.61 15.17
N CYS A 166 12.16 2.94 15.25
CA CYS A 166 13.41 3.59 15.60
C CYS A 166 13.58 3.57 17.12
N PHE A 167 14.72 3.06 17.59
CA PHE A 167 15.10 3.22 18.98
C PHE A 167 15.49 4.69 19.16
N LEU A 168 14.64 5.48 19.81
CA LEU A 168 15.10 6.75 20.35
C LEU A 168 16.01 6.38 21.53
N PRO A 169 17.29 6.78 21.55
CA PRO A 169 18.09 6.63 22.75
C PRO A 169 17.34 7.37 23.87
N SER A 170 16.97 6.64 24.91
CA SER A 170 16.38 7.18 26.13
C SER A 170 17.25 8.35 26.58
N PHE A 171 16.65 9.54 26.69
CA PHE A 171 17.26 10.68 27.36
C PHE A 171 17.77 10.20 28.72
N ASP A 172 19.08 10.30 28.90
CA ASP A 172 19.76 9.91 30.13
C ASP A 172 19.29 10.84 31.26
N PHE A 173 18.48 10.31 32.19
CA PHE A 173 18.15 10.98 33.44
C PHE A 173 19.35 10.80 34.39
N SER A 174 20.48 11.40 34.05
CA SER A 174 21.62 11.52 34.96
C SER A 174 21.44 12.76 35.84
N SER A 175 20.81 12.53 37.00
CA SER A 175 20.99 13.22 38.28
C SER A 175 21.72 14.58 38.28
N GLU A 176 20.98 15.69 38.31
CA GLU A 176 21.38 16.86 39.10
C GLU A 176 20.52 16.90 40.36
N GLY A 177 21.01 16.17 41.36
CA GLY A 177 20.44 16.11 42.69
C GLY A 177 21.51 15.61 43.65
N MET A 178 22.48 16.47 43.97
CA MET A 178 23.15 16.60 45.27
C MET A 178 24.44 17.43 45.12
N GLY A 179 24.42 18.61 45.73
CA GLY A 179 25.57 19.50 45.87
C GLY A 179 25.21 20.66 46.80
N THR A 180 25.19 20.33 48.09
CA THR A 180 25.15 21.16 49.32
C THR A 180 24.82 22.64 49.23
#